data_AF-A0A1M3N0C6-F1
#
_entry.id   AF-A0A1M3N0C6-F1
#
_cell.length_a   1.000
_cell.length_b   1.000
_cell.length_c   1.000
_cell.angle_alpha   90.00
_cell.angle_beta   90.00
_cell.angle_gamma   90.00
#
_symmetry.space_group_name_H-M   'P 1'
#
loop_
_entity.id
_entity.type
_entity.pdbx_description
1 polymer ?
#
loop_
_entity_poly.entity_id
_entity_poly.type
_entity_poly.pdbx_seq_one_letter_code
_entity_poly.pdbx_strand_id
1 'polypeptide(L)'
;MKRAVRRLALSLAASVVVLSGSGGSAQSQTTANANANTNPNGIAGGSTSGRAPEIEAAVRALVRDRALKDAQIGVVVMDAENGDILAQAGEHTVLNPASNAKLYTAAAALAMLKATHRYQTTLSGSVKSGGVSNLVLRGHGDPSLRSRDLWQMVAELKAYGVRRIEGDIFVDQKFFDEQTTPPAFEQQPNEWAAFRAPVSAVALNGNTVTLAVRPTSTDQPAVSWFDPPGFVDVDGSVKTGDDGADSVILALSPNGKRLSAKLAGTVGADAKLVRYTRRVDDPRLLAGYALKAILEEQGLKVAGDVKLGSGGEKVSVIARHESEPLSALLYPVGKNSDNFYAEMVFKSIAAEGKARPAKSQESAEMVSAWLMKNDLGDAGVVIKNGSGLFDSNRTTAFSTAKLLRHCWQDSSVKNEFVAQLAIGGVDGTLHKRFRDTRARRAIRAKTGTLDDAIALSGYVLGPSGKNTIAFSILFNRVAGHAASARMAADKLVQLIYERQWKQ
;
A
#
# COMPACT_ATOMS: atom_id res chain seq x y z
N MET A 1 24.98 16.77 -32.08
CA MET A 1 25.80 15.96 -33.02
C MET A 1 25.50 14.49 -32.79
N LYS A 2 25.34 13.73 -33.88
CA LYS A 2 24.80 12.36 -33.94
C LYS A 2 25.91 11.28 -33.75
N ARG A 3 25.44 10.06 -33.42
CA ARG A 3 26.08 8.71 -33.51
C ARG A 3 27.00 8.37 -32.31
N ALA A 4 27.05 7.14 -31.79
CA ALA A 4 26.90 5.86 -32.50
C ALA A 4 26.33 4.72 -31.64
N VAL A 5 25.74 3.79 -32.38
CA VAL A 5 25.20 2.47 -32.02
C VAL A 5 26.34 1.47 -31.77
N ARG A 6 26.19 0.58 -30.78
CA ARG A 6 26.81 -0.76 -30.80
C ARG A 6 25.81 -1.80 -30.30
N ARG A 7 25.44 -2.70 -31.22
CA ARG A 7 24.74 -3.97 -30.98
C ARG A 7 25.76 -4.99 -30.48
N LEU A 8 25.37 -5.83 -29.53
CA LEU A 8 25.99 -7.13 -29.31
C LEU A 8 24.87 -8.19 -29.30
N ALA A 9 25.11 -9.28 -30.04
CA ALA A 9 24.25 -10.44 -30.18
C ALA A 9 25.05 -11.70 -29.78
N LEU A 10 24.34 -12.82 -29.66
CA LEU A 10 24.70 -14.20 -29.27
C LEU A 10 24.53 -14.51 -27.77
N SER A 11 23.94 -15.63 -27.34
CA SER A 11 23.57 -16.89 -28.03
C SER A 11 22.52 -17.66 -27.23
N LEU A 12 21.53 -18.24 -27.93
CA LEU A 12 20.65 -19.31 -27.45
C LEU A 12 21.42 -20.64 -27.39
N ALA A 13 21.21 -21.42 -26.34
CA ALA A 13 21.42 -22.87 -26.36
C ALA A 13 20.20 -23.54 -25.70
N ALA A 14 19.45 -24.28 -26.50
CA ALA A 14 18.37 -25.16 -26.08
C ALA A 14 18.94 -26.59 -25.94
N SER A 15 18.56 -27.28 -24.87
CA SER A 15 18.82 -28.72 -24.72
C SER A 15 17.48 -29.45 -24.64
N VAL A 16 17.18 -30.16 -25.72
CA VAL A 16 16.12 -31.17 -25.81
C VAL A 16 16.77 -32.52 -25.50
N VAL A 17 16.17 -33.28 -24.57
CA VAL A 17 16.40 -34.72 -24.45
C VAL A 17 15.03 -35.39 -24.53
N VAL A 18 14.90 -36.29 -25.52
CA VAL A 18 13.79 -37.20 -25.78
C VAL A 18 14.28 -38.61 -25.46
N LEU A 19 13.41 -39.47 -24.92
CA LEU A 19 13.26 -40.93 -25.14
C LEU A 19 12.03 -41.38 -24.31
N SER A 20 10.84 -41.55 -24.89
CA SER A 20 10.23 -42.79 -25.47
C SER A 20 10.21 -43.97 -24.49
N GLY A 21 9.05 -44.40 -23.98
CA GLY A 21 8.04 -45.30 -24.58
C GLY A 21 7.54 -46.21 -23.44
N SER A 22 6.38 -46.88 -23.40
CA SER A 22 5.40 -47.30 -24.40
C SER A 22 4.26 -48.05 -23.67
N GLY A 23 3.03 -48.00 -24.22
CA GLY A 23 2.10 -49.14 -24.23
C GLY A 23 0.96 -49.16 -23.20
N GLY A 24 -0.28 -49.26 -23.70
CA GLY A 24 -1.43 -49.66 -22.88
C GLY A 24 -2.80 -49.14 -23.35
N SER A 25 -3.28 -49.65 -24.47
CA SER A 25 -4.63 -49.44 -25.02
C SER A 25 -5.73 -50.18 -24.24
N ALA A 26 -6.91 -49.56 -24.08
CA ALA A 26 -8.19 -50.28 -24.04
C ALA A 26 -9.36 -49.36 -24.44
N GLN A 27 -10.06 -49.75 -25.50
CA GLN A 27 -11.32 -49.20 -25.99
C GLN A 27 -12.53 -49.86 -25.29
N SER A 28 -13.61 -49.09 -25.11
CA SER A 28 -15.01 -49.51 -25.29
C SER A 28 -15.80 -48.19 -25.54
N GLN A 29 -16.41 -47.92 -26.71
CA GLN A 29 -17.68 -48.45 -27.26
C GLN A 29 -18.76 -48.58 -26.18
N THR A 30 -19.98 -48.02 -26.23
CA THR A 30 -20.85 -47.41 -27.25
C THR A 30 -22.01 -46.76 -26.44
N THR A 31 -22.61 -45.64 -26.80
CA THR A 31 -23.76 -45.58 -27.72
C THR A 31 -24.15 -44.12 -27.95
N ALA A 32 -24.53 -43.86 -29.20
CA ALA A 32 -25.05 -42.59 -29.69
C ALA A 32 -26.50 -42.37 -29.24
N ASN A 33 -26.88 -41.10 -29.11
CA ASN A 33 -28.14 -40.64 -29.69
C ASN A 33 -27.96 -39.21 -30.19
N ALA A 34 -28.21 -39.05 -31.49
CA ALA A 34 -28.14 -37.81 -32.24
C ALA A 34 -29.55 -37.30 -32.55
N ASN A 35 -29.59 -36.00 -32.88
CA ASN A 35 -30.70 -35.19 -33.40
C ASN A 35 -31.68 -34.67 -32.33
N ALA A 36 -32.03 -33.40 -32.29
CA ALA A 36 -32.24 -32.48 -33.41
C ALA A 36 -31.87 -31.02 -33.13
N ASN A 37 -31.36 -30.38 -34.19
CA ASN A 37 -31.05 -28.96 -34.35
C ASN A 37 -32.34 -28.16 -34.63
N THR A 38 -32.73 -27.23 -33.75
CA THR A 38 -33.51 -26.03 -34.13
C THR A 38 -33.06 -24.87 -33.26
N ASN A 39 -32.64 -23.78 -33.91
CA ASN A 39 -32.34 -22.48 -33.33
C ASN A 39 -33.29 -21.49 -34.05
N PRO A 40 -33.37 -20.20 -33.69
CA PRO A 40 -33.65 -19.57 -32.40
C PRO A 40 -34.90 -18.68 -32.50
N ASN A 41 -35.59 -18.36 -31.40
CA ASN A 41 -36.25 -17.06 -31.15
C ASN A 41 -37.15 -17.12 -29.92
N GLY A 42 -37.01 -16.11 -29.05
CA GLY A 42 -38.07 -15.75 -28.12
C GLY A 42 -37.72 -15.88 -26.64
N ILE A 43 -36.78 -15.05 -26.16
CA ILE A 43 -36.97 -14.40 -24.85
C ILE A 43 -36.67 -12.92 -25.03
N ALA A 44 -37.63 -12.22 -25.62
CA ALA A 44 -37.81 -10.79 -25.36
C ALA A 44 -38.50 -10.67 -24.00
N GLY A 45 -37.82 -10.08 -23.03
CA GLY A 45 -38.34 -9.87 -21.69
C GLY A 45 -37.30 -9.41 -20.67
N GLY A 46 -36.21 -8.77 -21.11
CA GLY A 46 -35.29 -8.08 -20.22
C GLY A 46 -35.86 -6.71 -19.87
N SER A 47 -36.15 -6.49 -18.60
CA SER A 47 -36.51 -5.20 -18.00
C SER A 47 -35.65 -4.05 -18.57
N THR A 48 -36.29 -3.03 -19.14
CA THR A 48 -35.68 -1.80 -19.67
C THR A 48 -35.30 -0.78 -18.59
N SER A 49 -35.05 -1.21 -17.35
CA SER A 49 -34.78 -0.31 -16.20
C SER A 49 -33.35 0.21 -16.09
N GLY A 50 -32.39 -0.27 -16.90
CA GLY A 50 -30.96 0.03 -16.74
C GLY A 50 -30.34 1.09 -17.68
N ARG A 51 -31.09 1.71 -18.59
CA ARG A 51 -30.50 2.68 -19.54
C ARG A 51 -30.25 4.03 -18.85
N ALA A 52 -29.00 4.47 -18.86
CA ALA A 52 -28.60 5.81 -18.44
C ALA A 52 -27.97 6.60 -19.62
N PRO A 53 -28.78 7.07 -20.60
CA PRO A 53 -28.27 7.59 -21.87
C PRO A 53 -27.27 8.76 -21.71
N GLU A 54 -27.46 9.60 -20.70
CA GLU A 54 -26.54 10.71 -20.40
C GLU A 54 -25.19 10.20 -19.85
N ILE A 55 -25.19 9.16 -19.00
CA ILE A 55 -23.96 8.56 -18.50
C ILE A 55 -23.23 7.86 -19.65
N GLU A 56 -23.95 7.11 -20.49
CA GLU A 56 -23.37 6.51 -21.70
C GLU A 56 -22.78 7.56 -22.65
N ALA A 57 -23.48 8.68 -22.86
CA ALA A 57 -22.99 9.77 -23.69
C ALA A 57 -21.72 10.40 -23.11
N ALA A 58 -21.65 10.56 -21.78
CA ALA A 58 -20.46 11.05 -21.10
C ALA A 58 -19.28 10.09 -21.19
N VAL A 59 -19.51 8.77 -21.06
CA VAL A 59 -18.47 7.76 -21.29
C VAL A 59 -17.98 7.81 -22.74
N ARG A 60 -18.89 7.88 -23.72
CA ARG A 60 -18.51 8.05 -25.14
C ARG A 60 -17.71 9.32 -25.40
N ALA A 61 -18.06 10.43 -24.74
CA ALA A 61 -17.32 11.68 -24.86
C ALA A 61 -15.92 11.58 -24.25
N LEU A 62 -15.81 10.94 -23.07
CA LEU A 62 -14.53 10.72 -22.38
C LEU A 62 -13.56 9.91 -23.25
N VAL A 63 -14.01 8.79 -23.83
CA VAL A 63 -13.12 7.94 -24.65
C VAL A 63 -12.79 8.52 -26.03
N ARG A 64 -13.50 9.58 -26.45
CA ARG A 64 -13.26 10.30 -27.70
C ARG A 64 -12.57 11.65 -27.49
N ASP A 65 -12.14 11.96 -26.27
CA ASP A 65 -11.45 13.20 -25.96
C ASP A 65 -10.14 13.27 -26.75
N ARG A 66 -9.99 14.33 -27.57
CA ARG A 66 -8.81 14.54 -28.41
C ARG A 66 -7.54 14.70 -27.59
N ALA A 67 -7.63 15.20 -26.35
CA ALA A 67 -6.49 15.31 -25.43
C ALA A 67 -6.03 13.94 -24.91
N LEU A 68 -6.82 12.88 -25.12
CA LEU A 68 -6.55 11.51 -24.68
C LEU A 68 -6.49 10.52 -25.87
N LYS A 69 -6.25 11.02 -27.09
CA LYS A 69 -6.29 10.22 -28.33
C LYS A 69 -5.38 8.97 -28.34
N ASP A 70 -4.26 9.02 -27.61
CA ASP A 70 -3.26 7.96 -27.55
C ASP A 70 -3.43 7.07 -26.30
N ALA A 71 -4.38 7.42 -25.42
CA ALA A 71 -4.62 6.73 -24.17
C ALA A 71 -5.31 5.38 -24.38
N GLN A 72 -4.97 4.40 -23.54
CA GLN A 72 -5.78 3.21 -23.36
C GLN A 72 -6.71 3.45 -22.18
N ILE A 73 -8.01 3.26 -22.40
CA ILE A 73 -9.05 3.68 -21.44
C ILE A 73 -9.97 2.50 -21.15
N GLY A 74 -10.19 2.24 -19.86
CA GLY A 74 -11.21 1.32 -19.37
C GLY A 74 -12.17 2.07 -18.45
N VAL A 75 -13.47 1.99 -18.74
CA VAL A 75 -14.53 2.64 -17.95
C VAL A 75 -15.65 1.65 -17.69
N VAL A 76 -16.10 1.58 -16.43
CA VAL A 76 -17.34 0.90 -16.04
C VAL A 76 -18.08 1.78 -15.03
N VAL A 77 -19.38 1.93 -15.24
CA VAL A 77 -20.34 2.53 -14.29
C VAL A 77 -21.45 1.50 -14.08
N MET A 78 -21.65 1.10 -12.83
CA MET A 78 -22.47 -0.04 -12.43
C MET A 78 -23.33 0.31 -11.21
N ASP A 79 -24.56 -0.17 -11.18
CA ASP A 79 -25.39 -0.17 -9.98
C ASP A 79 -24.86 -1.18 -8.95
N ALA A 80 -24.51 -0.70 -7.76
CA ALA A 80 -23.84 -1.51 -6.74
C ALA A 80 -24.80 -2.49 -6.04
N GLU A 81 -26.10 -2.28 -6.15
CA GLU A 81 -27.13 -3.14 -5.60
C GLU A 81 -27.38 -4.34 -6.52
N ASN A 82 -27.86 -4.08 -7.74
CA ASN A 82 -28.32 -5.13 -8.64
C ASN A 82 -27.24 -5.60 -9.65
N GLY A 83 -26.20 -4.80 -9.89
CA GLY A 83 -25.11 -5.13 -10.83
C GLY A 83 -25.35 -4.68 -12.27
N ASP A 84 -26.42 -3.93 -12.55
CA ASP A 84 -26.71 -3.39 -13.88
C ASP A 84 -25.59 -2.46 -14.33
N ILE A 85 -25.08 -2.68 -15.54
CA ILE A 85 -24.08 -1.80 -16.15
C ILE A 85 -24.80 -0.62 -16.79
N LEU A 86 -24.58 0.58 -16.25
CA LEU A 86 -25.19 1.82 -16.72
C LEU A 86 -24.43 2.43 -17.91
N ALA A 87 -23.11 2.23 -17.94
CA ALA A 87 -22.25 2.60 -19.07
C ALA A 87 -20.90 1.89 -18.96
N GLN A 88 -20.29 1.59 -20.10
CA GLN A 88 -18.96 1.00 -20.16
C GLN A 88 -18.24 1.36 -21.46
N ALA A 89 -16.91 1.29 -21.44
CA ALA A 89 -16.07 1.34 -22.63
C ALA A 89 -14.69 0.76 -22.31
N GLY A 90 -14.21 -0.17 -23.16
CA GLY A 90 -12.90 -0.81 -22.96
C GLY A 90 -12.80 -1.52 -21.61
N GLU A 91 -13.92 -2.01 -21.09
CA GLU A 91 -14.11 -2.48 -19.72
C GLU A 91 -13.21 -3.64 -19.33
N HIS A 92 -12.88 -4.50 -20.30
CA HIS A 92 -11.98 -5.65 -20.16
C HIS A 92 -10.54 -5.34 -20.60
N THR A 93 -10.21 -4.09 -20.91
CA THR A 93 -8.83 -3.71 -21.23
C THR A 93 -7.96 -3.89 -20.00
N VAL A 94 -6.89 -4.68 -20.15
CA VAL A 94 -5.94 -4.95 -19.08
C VAL A 94 -4.97 -3.77 -18.96
N LEU A 95 -5.04 -3.06 -17.84
CA LEU A 95 -4.38 -1.79 -17.58
C LEU A 95 -3.63 -1.81 -16.24
N ASN A 96 -2.59 -1.01 -16.11
CA ASN A 96 -1.95 -0.71 -14.82
C ASN A 96 -2.91 0.16 -13.98
N PRO A 97 -3.33 -0.30 -12.77
CA PRO A 97 -4.26 0.44 -11.92
C PRO A 97 -3.64 1.59 -11.12
N ALA A 98 -2.31 1.71 -11.11
CA ALA A 98 -1.59 2.49 -10.12
C ALA A 98 -2.11 2.17 -8.70
N SER A 99 -2.30 3.19 -7.85
CA SER A 99 -2.80 3.01 -6.48
C SER A 99 -4.23 2.48 -6.34
N ASN A 100 -4.98 2.23 -7.43
CA ASN A 100 -6.22 1.45 -7.31
C ASN A 100 -5.97 -0.03 -6.99
N ALA A 101 -4.73 -0.53 -7.11
CA ALA A 101 -4.33 -1.83 -6.55
C ALA A 101 -4.65 -1.94 -5.05
N LYS A 102 -4.56 -0.82 -4.31
CA LYS A 102 -4.88 -0.77 -2.88
C LYS A 102 -6.34 -1.14 -2.56
N LEU A 103 -7.26 -1.01 -3.52
CA LEU A 103 -8.64 -1.49 -3.37
C LEU A 103 -8.67 -3.01 -3.18
N TYR A 104 -7.85 -3.75 -3.94
CA TYR A 104 -7.73 -5.20 -3.84
C TYR A 104 -7.11 -5.61 -2.51
N THR A 105 -6.04 -4.93 -2.09
CA THR A 105 -5.41 -5.15 -0.79
C THR A 105 -6.38 -4.88 0.36
N ALA A 106 -7.08 -3.75 0.36
CA ALA A 106 -8.03 -3.41 1.42
C ALA A 106 -9.19 -4.41 1.48
N ALA A 107 -9.77 -4.78 0.33
CA ALA A 107 -10.86 -5.75 0.27
C ALA A 107 -10.43 -7.13 0.78
N ALA A 108 -9.30 -7.66 0.29
CA ALA A 108 -8.80 -8.96 0.71
C ALA A 108 -8.39 -8.97 2.20
N ALA A 109 -7.76 -7.90 2.69
CA ALA A 109 -7.40 -7.78 4.10
C ALA A 109 -8.64 -7.76 5.00
N LEU A 110 -9.69 -7.00 4.64
CA LEU A 110 -10.96 -7.01 5.38
C LEU A 110 -11.64 -8.39 5.35
N ALA A 111 -11.61 -9.07 4.20
CA ALA A 111 -12.22 -10.40 4.07
C ALA A 111 -11.46 -11.49 4.86
N MET A 112 -10.12 -11.43 4.92
CA MET A 112 -9.29 -12.50 5.49
C MET A 112 -8.85 -12.22 6.94
N LEU A 113 -8.42 -10.99 7.24
CA LEU A 113 -7.93 -10.62 8.56
C LEU A 113 -9.06 -10.12 9.47
N LYS A 114 -10.13 -9.57 8.86
CA LYS A 114 -11.27 -8.90 9.51
C LYS A 114 -10.93 -7.51 10.03
N ALA A 115 -11.94 -6.64 10.06
CA ALA A 115 -11.81 -5.24 10.47
C ALA A 115 -11.22 -5.05 11.89
N THR A 116 -11.45 -6.00 12.80
CA THR A 116 -11.02 -5.94 14.19
C THR A 116 -9.60 -6.47 14.42
N HIS A 117 -8.91 -6.96 13.38
CA HIS A 117 -7.54 -7.44 13.49
C HIS A 117 -6.63 -6.35 14.04
N ARG A 118 -5.73 -6.72 14.94
CA ARG A 118 -4.69 -5.85 15.51
C ARG A 118 -3.35 -6.55 15.42
N TYR A 119 -2.33 -5.78 15.07
CA TYR A 119 -0.95 -6.24 15.07
C TYR A 119 -0.35 -6.14 16.47
N GLN A 120 0.66 -6.96 16.75
CA GLN A 120 1.31 -7.01 18.05
C GLN A 120 2.81 -6.81 17.93
N THR A 121 3.35 -6.00 18.84
CA THR A 121 4.79 -5.87 19.07
C THR A 121 5.07 -6.20 20.54
N THR A 122 6.05 -7.06 20.83
CA THR A 122 6.34 -7.53 22.18
C THR A 122 7.79 -7.35 22.55
N LEU A 123 8.05 -7.00 23.81
CA LEU A 123 9.35 -7.12 24.45
C LEU A 123 9.33 -8.32 25.38
N SER A 124 10.22 -9.27 25.14
CA SER A 124 10.31 -10.50 25.92
C SER A 124 11.71 -10.71 26.48
N GLY A 125 11.81 -11.29 27.67
CA GLY A 125 13.08 -11.57 28.33
C GLY A 125 12.91 -12.36 29.62
N SER A 126 14.01 -12.82 30.18
CA SER A 126 14.07 -13.45 31.50
C SER A 126 14.55 -12.42 32.52
N VAL A 127 13.67 -12.04 33.46
CA VAL A 127 13.98 -11.02 34.48
C VAL A 127 14.49 -11.68 35.75
N LYS A 128 15.70 -11.32 36.20
CA LYS A 128 16.29 -11.78 37.46
C LYS A 128 16.96 -10.62 38.19
N SER A 129 16.52 -10.32 39.42
CA SER A 129 17.07 -9.23 40.26
C SER A 129 17.21 -7.89 39.51
N GLY A 130 16.18 -7.54 38.75
CA GLY A 130 16.10 -6.32 37.92
C GLY A 130 16.98 -6.32 36.66
N GLY A 131 17.72 -7.39 36.38
CA GLY A 131 18.45 -7.60 35.14
C GLY A 131 17.67 -8.45 34.14
N VAL A 132 17.84 -8.17 32.85
CA VAL A 132 17.35 -9.01 31.74
C VAL A 132 18.55 -9.54 30.98
N SER A 133 18.70 -10.86 30.88
CA SER A 133 19.87 -11.47 30.21
C SER A 133 19.93 -11.10 28.73
N ASN A 134 18.88 -11.34 27.96
CA ASN A 134 18.71 -10.83 26.60
C ASN A 134 17.28 -10.31 26.44
N LEU A 135 17.11 -9.22 25.70
CA LEU A 135 15.80 -8.64 25.40
C LEU A 135 15.45 -8.93 23.95
N VAL A 136 14.25 -9.47 23.69
CA VAL A 136 13.77 -9.77 22.34
C VAL A 136 12.64 -8.82 21.98
N LEU A 137 12.86 -7.96 20.99
CA LEU A 137 11.85 -7.16 20.31
C LEU A 137 11.29 -7.95 19.13
N ARG A 138 10.04 -8.40 19.23
CA ARG A 138 9.36 -9.14 18.16
C ARG A 138 8.20 -8.33 17.63
N GLY A 139 8.09 -8.25 16.31
CA GLY A 139 7.00 -7.57 15.61
C GLY A 139 6.22 -8.53 14.73
N HIS A 140 4.93 -8.28 14.60
CA HIS A 140 4.03 -9.04 13.74
C HIS A 140 3.45 -8.17 12.63
N GLY A 141 4.28 -7.31 12.03
CA GLY A 141 3.91 -6.55 10.84
C GLY A 141 3.03 -5.32 11.09
N ASP A 142 3.11 -4.72 12.28
CA ASP A 142 2.40 -3.47 12.59
C ASP A 142 2.92 -2.31 11.73
N PRO A 143 2.13 -1.74 10.79
CA PRO A 143 2.56 -0.61 9.97
C PRO A 143 2.53 0.74 10.73
N SER A 144 1.96 0.75 11.93
CA SER A 144 1.69 1.95 12.71
C SER A 144 2.62 2.18 13.89
N LEU A 145 3.52 1.23 14.18
CA LEU A 145 4.47 1.31 15.29
C LEU A 145 5.33 2.59 15.20
N ARG A 146 5.30 3.40 16.25
CA ARG A 146 6.08 4.65 16.37
C ARG A 146 7.05 4.63 17.53
N SER A 147 8.01 5.55 17.52
CA SER A 147 8.95 5.74 18.64
C SER A 147 8.24 5.89 19.98
N ARG A 148 7.13 6.64 20.03
CA ARG A 148 6.32 6.82 21.26
C ARG A 148 5.81 5.50 21.86
N ASP A 149 5.55 4.51 21.01
CA ASP A 149 5.05 3.21 21.46
C ASP A 149 6.19 2.43 22.11
N LEU A 150 7.42 2.54 21.57
CA LEU A 150 8.62 2.00 22.23
C LEU A 150 8.89 2.68 23.59
N TRP A 151 8.71 4.00 23.69
CA TRP A 151 8.81 4.71 24.98
C TRP A 151 7.83 4.15 26.01
N GLN A 152 6.58 3.92 25.61
CA GLN A 152 5.55 3.33 26.47
C GLN A 152 5.94 1.91 26.91
N MET A 153 6.40 1.06 25.98
CA MET A 153 6.84 -0.30 26.30
C MET A 153 8.07 -0.30 27.24
N VAL A 154 9.00 0.65 27.11
CA VAL A 154 10.13 0.80 28.04
C VAL A 154 9.66 1.25 29.43
N ALA A 155 8.65 2.12 29.51
CA ALA A 155 8.03 2.47 30.78
C ALA A 155 7.38 1.25 31.46
N GLU A 156 6.73 0.37 30.70
CA GLU A 156 6.19 -0.91 31.19
C GLU A 156 7.30 -1.84 31.70
N LEU A 157 8.44 -1.95 31.00
CA LEU A 157 9.60 -2.70 31.50
C LEU A 157 10.08 -2.18 32.86
N LYS A 158 10.17 -0.85 33.03
CA LYS A 158 10.56 -0.23 34.32
C LYS A 158 9.56 -0.55 35.42
N ALA A 159 8.26 -0.46 35.11
CA ALA A 159 7.18 -0.79 36.03
C ALA A 159 7.21 -2.27 36.44
N TYR A 160 7.60 -3.17 35.54
CA TYR A 160 7.83 -4.59 35.82
C TYR A 160 9.05 -4.85 36.73
N GLY A 161 9.88 -3.84 37.00
CA GLY A 161 11.07 -3.97 37.85
C GLY A 161 12.38 -4.14 37.09
N VAL A 162 12.37 -4.04 35.76
CA VAL A 162 13.60 -4.05 34.96
C VAL A 162 14.39 -2.77 35.22
N ARG A 163 15.71 -2.91 35.39
CA ARG A 163 16.66 -1.82 35.66
C ARG A 163 17.85 -1.82 34.70
N ARG A 164 18.20 -2.98 34.12
CA ARG A 164 19.30 -3.13 33.17
C ARG A 164 19.06 -4.29 32.21
N ILE A 165 19.63 -4.18 31.02
CA ILE A 165 19.75 -5.27 30.04
C ILE A 165 21.22 -5.73 30.08
N GLU A 166 21.46 -6.95 30.54
CA GLU A 166 22.80 -7.50 30.80
C GLU A 166 23.48 -8.04 29.54
N GLY A 167 22.71 -8.38 28.51
CA GLY A 167 23.19 -8.86 27.22
C GLY A 167 22.60 -8.08 26.06
N ASP A 168 22.34 -8.77 24.96
CA ASP A 168 21.98 -8.17 23.67
C ASP A 168 20.48 -7.84 23.56
N ILE A 169 20.17 -6.94 22.63
CA ILE A 169 18.81 -6.70 22.14
C ILE A 169 18.65 -7.42 20.80
N PHE A 170 17.80 -8.45 20.77
CA PHE A 170 17.46 -9.18 19.56
C PHE A 170 16.22 -8.61 18.89
N VAL A 171 16.25 -8.43 17.58
CA VAL A 171 15.11 -8.03 16.76
C VAL A 171 14.63 -9.24 15.95
N ASP A 172 13.46 -9.77 16.33
CA ASP A 172 12.86 -10.94 15.71
C ASP A 172 11.94 -10.52 14.55
N GLN A 173 12.44 -10.74 13.34
CA GLN A 173 11.76 -10.37 12.09
C GLN A 173 10.96 -11.52 11.46
N LYS A 174 10.89 -12.71 12.09
CA LYS A 174 10.42 -13.97 11.45
C LYS A 174 8.95 -14.01 11.04
N PHE A 175 8.17 -12.95 11.30
CA PHE A 175 6.82 -12.83 10.76
C PHE A 175 6.85 -12.62 9.23
N PHE A 176 7.86 -11.89 8.73
CA PHE A 176 8.13 -11.70 7.29
C PHE A 176 9.47 -12.32 6.90
N ASP A 177 9.65 -12.57 5.61
CA ASP A 177 10.94 -13.00 5.07
C ASP A 177 11.96 -11.84 5.04
N GLU A 178 13.20 -12.18 4.68
CA GLU A 178 14.29 -11.21 4.64
C GLU A 178 14.22 -10.25 3.44
N GLN A 179 13.35 -10.53 2.46
CA GLN A 179 13.12 -9.64 1.32
C GLN A 179 12.28 -8.43 1.77
N THR A 180 12.98 -7.34 2.08
CA THR A 180 12.37 -6.09 2.54
C THR A 180 11.85 -5.22 1.40
N THR A 181 12.39 -5.36 0.19
CA THR A 181 11.96 -4.56 -0.97
C THR A 181 10.74 -5.19 -1.63
N PRO A 182 9.57 -4.51 -1.65
CA PRO A 182 8.38 -5.01 -2.32
C PRO A 182 8.58 -5.20 -3.83
N PRO A 183 7.83 -6.11 -4.49
CA PRO A 183 7.95 -6.33 -5.93
C PRO A 183 7.78 -5.04 -6.75
N ALA A 184 8.60 -4.88 -7.79
CA ALA A 184 8.74 -3.71 -8.67
C ALA A 184 9.39 -2.46 -8.08
N PHE A 185 9.69 -2.41 -6.77
CA PHE A 185 10.39 -1.27 -6.20
C PHE A 185 11.86 -1.21 -6.68
N GLU A 186 12.40 -2.29 -7.22
CA GLU A 186 13.70 -2.34 -7.90
C GLU A 186 13.77 -1.47 -9.18
N GLN A 187 12.65 -1.00 -9.73
CA GLN A 187 12.61 -0.13 -10.92
C GLN A 187 13.21 1.26 -10.67
N GLN A 188 13.28 1.71 -9.42
CA GLN A 188 13.93 2.97 -9.03
C GLN A 188 14.85 2.78 -7.82
N PRO A 189 16.00 2.09 -7.97
CA PRO A 189 16.83 1.66 -6.84
C PRO A 189 17.38 2.83 -6.01
N ASN A 190 17.58 3.98 -6.65
CA ASN A 190 18.18 5.18 -6.06
C ASN A 190 17.16 6.17 -5.48
N GLU A 191 15.86 5.85 -5.48
CA GLU A 191 14.85 6.70 -4.87
C GLU A 191 14.85 6.51 -3.35
N TRP A 192 15.03 7.59 -2.59
CA TRP A 192 15.13 7.63 -1.12
C TRP A 192 13.87 8.18 -0.43
N ALA A 193 12.86 8.59 -1.20
CA ALA A 193 11.60 9.06 -0.68
C ALA A 193 10.85 7.97 0.11
N ALA A 194 10.10 8.42 1.11
CA ALA A 194 9.35 7.54 2.01
C ALA A 194 8.29 6.68 1.31
N PHE A 195 7.78 7.10 0.15
CA PHE A 195 6.79 6.30 -0.60
C PHE A 195 7.34 4.98 -1.14
N ARG A 196 8.68 4.80 -1.14
CA ARG A 196 9.39 3.57 -1.51
C ARG A 196 10.00 2.87 -0.29
N ALA A 197 9.52 3.15 0.92
CA ALA A 197 10.06 2.52 2.13
C ALA A 197 9.97 0.98 2.06
N PRO A 198 11.05 0.24 2.40
CA PRO A 198 11.01 -1.21 2.50
C PRO A 198 10.09 -1.68 3.64
N VAL A 199 9.65 -2.93 3.60
CA VAL A 199 8.82 -3.56 4.63
C VAL A 199 9.65 -4.44 5.56
N SER A 200 9.23 -4.56 6.82
CA SER A 200 9.83 -5.44 7.83
C SER A 200 8.78 -5.82 8.89
N ALA A 201 8.97 -6.92 9.60
CA ALA A 201 8.02 -7.37 10.61
C ALA A 201 8.00 -6.47 11.86
N VAL A 202 9.14 -5.90 12.23
CA VAL A 202 9.24 -4.77 13.17
C VAL A 202 9.48 -3.51 12.35
N ALA A 203 8.43 -2.70 12.17
CA ALA A 203 8.40 -1.61 11.20
C ALA A 203 8.23 -0.25 11.91
N LEU A 204 9.34 0.31 12.41
CA LEU A 204 9.30 1.52 13.23
C LEU A 204 9.24 2.77 12.34
N ASN A 205 8.31 3.68 12.66
CA ASN A 205 8.16 4.97 11.97
C ASN A 205 8.05 4.85 10.44
N GLY A 206 7.39 3.79 9.95
CA GLY A 206 7.28 3.55 8.51
C GLY A 206 8.59 3.13 7.83
N ASN A 207 9.55 2.59 8.59
CA ASN A 207 10.91 2.27 8.12
C ASN A 207 11.63 3.48 7.53
N THR A 208 11.41 4.64 8.17
CA THR A 208 12.04 5.91 7.82
C THR A 208 12.81 6.49 8.98
N VAL A 209 13.75 7.37 8.66
CA VAL A 209 14.37 8.30 9.59
C VAL A 209 13.97 9.72 9.19
N THR A 210 13.64 10.54 10.17
CA THR A 210 13.29 11.94 9.98
C THR A 210 14.28 12.82 10.73
N LEU A 211 15.03 13.64 10.01
CA LEU A 211 15.78 14.75 10.57
C LEU A 211 14.80 15.87 10.89
N ALA A 212 14.72 16.27 12.15
CA ALA A 212 14.00 17.45 12.60
C ALA A 212 15.02 18.57 12.86
N VAL A 213 14.74 19.77 12.37
CA VAL A 213 15.61 20.94 12.53
C VAL A 213 14.79 22.12 13.02
N ARG A 214 15.20 22.69 14.16
CA ARG A 214 14.59 23.88 14.74
C ARG A 214 15.63 25.02 14.78
N PRO A 215 15.37 26.18 14.15
CA PRO A 215 16.27 27.32 14.24
C PRO A 215 16.40 27.82 15.69
N THR A 216 17.51 28.50 15.95
CA THR A 216 17.84 29.13 17.22
C THR A 216 17.99 30.64 17.02
N SER A 217 19.19 31.18 17.13
CA SER A 217 19.52 32.56 16.79
C SER A 217 20.34 32.57 15.50
N THR A 218 20.18 33.62 14.69
CA THR A 218 20.93 33.80 13.44
C THR A 218 22.43 33.56 13.64
N ASP A 219 23.04 32.86 12.69
CA ASP A 219 24.44 32.39 12.69
C ASP A 219 24.83 31.39 13.79
N GLN A 220 23.90 31.01 14.68
CA GLN A 220 24.12 29.97 15.68
C GLN A 220 23.70 28.59 15.16
N PRO A 221 24.24 27.48 15.73
CA PRO A 221 23.78 26.13 15.42
C PRO A 221 22.28 25.97 15.68
N ALA A 222 21.58 25.39 14.70
CA ALA A 222 20.20 24.95 14.88
C ALA A 222 20.17 23.70 15.78
N VAL A 223 19.05 23.49 16.47
CA VAL A 223 18.83 22.23 17.18
C VAL A 223 18.34 21.20 16.18
N SER A 224 19.10 20.11 16.01
CA SER A 224 18.76 19.04 15.08
C SER A 224 18.85 17.66 15.72
N TRP A 225 17.90 16.79 15.41
CA TRP A 225 17.88 15.41 15.89
C TRP A 225 17.17 14.48 14.90
N PHE A 226 17.45 13.18 15.00
CA PHE A 226 16.77 12.14 14.24
C PHE A 226 15.68 11.46 15.06
N ASP A 227 14.56 11.17 14.42
CA ASP A 227 13.52 10.25 14.90
C ASP A 227 13.33 9.11 13.87
N PRO A 228 13.44 7.83 14.26
CA PRO A 228 13.78 7.34 15.60
C PRO A 228 15.26 7.60 16.00
N PRO A 229 15.57 7.67 17.31
CA PRO A 229 16.93 7.92 17.79
C PRO A 229 17.83 6.70 17.60
N GLY A 230 19.14 6.87 17.82
CA GLY A 230 20.10 5.75 17.93
C GLY A 230 20.50 5.05 16.63
N PHE A 231 19.82 5.29 15.51
CA PHE A 231 20.13 4.59 14.25
C PHE A 231 21.03 5.36 13.28
N VAL A 232 21.12 6.68 13.41
CA VAL A 232 21.90 7.55 12.52
C VAL A 232 23.05 8.17 13.30
N ASP A 233 24.28 7.96 12.83
CA ASP A 233 25.48 8.66 13.28
C ASP A 233 25.62 9.97 12.51
N VAL A 234 25.67 11.09 13.24
CA VAL A 234 25.65 12.42 12.65
C VAL A 234 27.06 12.99 12.57
N ASP A 235 27.44 13.44 11.37
CA ASP A 235 28.62 14.24 11.09
C ASP A 235 28.18 15.61 10.54
N GLY A 236 28.69 16.69 11.14
CA GLY A 236 28.30 18.06 10.82
C GLY A 236 27.09 18.58 11.60
N SER A 237 26.60 19.76 11.18
CA SER A 237 25.49 20.47 11.83
C SER A 237 24.77 21.39 10.84
N VAL A 238 23.55 21.79 11.19
CA VAL A 238 22.79 22.81 10.46
C VAL A 238 22.87 24.12 11.25
N LYS A 239 23.05 25.25 10.56
CA LYS A 239 23.02 26.58 11.18
C LYS A 239 21.67 27.25 11.00
N THR A 240 21.35 28.21 11.86
CA THR A 240 20.26 29.15 11.65
C THR A 240 20.75 30.26 10.72
N GLY A 241 20.11 30.43 9.57
CA GLY A 241 20.39 31.54 8.65
C GLY A 241 19.52 32.76 8.94
N ASP A 242 19.58 33.75 8.06
CA ASP A 242 18.61 34.85 8.02
C ASP A 242 17.20 34.35 7.63
N ASP A 243 16.23 35.25 7.64
CA ASP A 243 14.89 34.98 7.08
C ASP A 243 15.00 34.55 5.61
N GLY A 244 14.42 33.42 5.25
CA GLY A 244 14.51 32.92 3.88
C GLY A 244 14.36 31.42 3.71
N ALA A 245 14.64 30.95 2.49
CA ALA A 245 14.49 29.56 2.12
C ALA A 245 15.56 28.67 2.76
N ASP A 246 15.14 27.50 3.24
CA ASP A 246 16.04 26.49 3.79
C ASP A 246 17.03 25.96 2.73
N SER A 247 18.26 25.71 3.15
CA SER A 247 19.32 25.10 2.33
C SER A 247 19.91 23.84 2.98
N VAL A 248 19.14 23.18 3.84
CA VAL A 248 19.60 22.01 4.59
C VAL A 248 19.99 20.85 3.67
N ILE A 249 21.23 20.39 3.84
CA ILE A 249 21.77 19.22 3.15
C ILE A 249 21.73 18.05 4.13
N LEU A 250 21.02 16.99 3.73
CA LEU A 250 21.01 15.69 4.39
C LEU A 250 21.49 14.62 3.40
N ALA A 251 22.75 14.21 3.55
CA ALA A 251 23.30 13.09 2.78
C ALA A 251 23.42 11.86 3.70
N LEU A 252 22.62 10.83 3.41
CA LEU A 252 22.65 9.56 4.13
C LEU A 252 23.48 8.53 3.38
N SER A 253 24.27 7.76 4.11
CA SER A 253 25.01 6.61 3.59
C SER A 253 25.00 5.44 4.58
N PRO A 254 25.14 4.19 4.11
CA PRO A 254 25.34 3.04 5.01
C PRO A 254 26.56 3.23 5.93
N ASN A 255 26.44 2.80 7.19
CA ASN A 255 27.52 2.75 8.16
C ASN A 255 27.44 1.43 8.97
N GLY A 256 27.92 0.34 8.39
CA GLY A 256 27.76 -1.00 8.96
C GLY A 256 26.28 -1.38 9.11
N LYS A 257 25.82 -1.59 10.35
CA LYS A 257 24.42 -1.91 10.70
C LYS A 257 23.50 -0.68 10.82
N ARG A 258 24.07 0.54 10.74
CA ARG A 258 23.43 1.84 11.00
C ARG A 258 23.59 2.73 9.77
N LEU A 259 23.16 3.99 9.87
CA LEU A 259 23.40 5.02 8.84
C LEU A 259 24.38 6.07 9.35
N SER A 260 25.12 6.70 8.44
CA SER A 260 25.80 7.96 8.67
C SER A 260 25.06 9.07 7.95
N ALA A 261 24.90 10.23 8.59
CA ALA A 261 24.36 11.45 8.02
C ALA A 261 25.41 12.55 7.99
N LYS A 262 25.70 13.07 6.81
CA LYS A 262 26.42 14.34 6.65
C LYS A 262 25.41 15.48 6.60
N LEU A 263 25.47 16.37 7.58
CA LEU A 263 24.62 17.54 7.72
C LEU A 263 25.37 18.83 7.40
N ALA A 264 24.75 19.68 6.60
CA ALA A 264 25.25 21.02 6.30
C ALA A 264 24.09 21.97 5.93
N GLY A 265 24.44 23.24 5.67
CA GLY A 265 23.49 24.26 5.22
C GLY A 265 22.81 25.03 6.35
N THR A 266 21.77 25.76 5.98
CA THR A 266 21.02 26.66 6.88
C THR A 266 19.53 26.34 6.90
N VAL A 267 18.90 26.60 8.03
CA VAL A 267 17.43 26.69 8.18
C VAL A 267 17.07 28.16 8.42
N GLY A 268 15.99 28.65 7.81
CA GLY A 268 15.55 30.04 7.99
C GLY A 268 15.16 30.35 9.44
N ALA A 269 15.45 31.57 9.93
CA ALA A 269 15.14 31.97 11.30
C ALA A 269 13.62 32.01 11.60
N ASP A 270 12.79 32.27 10.59
CA ASP A 270 11.33 32.31 10.67
C ASP A 270 10.68 30.92 10.62
N ALA A 271 11.44 29.87 10.30
CA ALA A 271 10.97 28.51 10.31
C ALA A 271 10.64 28.04 11.74
N LYS A 272 9.52 27.34 11.95
CA LYS A 272 9.20 26.79 13.29
C LYS A 272 9.93 25.48 13.56
N LEU A 273 9.73 24.51 12.68
CA LEU A 273 10.33 23.17 12.74
C LEU A 273 10.26 22.56 11.35
N VAL A 274 11.41 22.22 10.79
CA VAL A 274 11.51 21.63 9.45
C VAL A 274 11.83 20.15 9.57
N ARG A 275 11.26 19.33 8.68
CA ARG A 275 11.40 17.87 8.72
C ARG A 275 11.83 17.31 7.37
N TYR A 276 12.88 16.49 7.39
CA TYR A 276 13.41 15.79 6.24
C TYR A 276 13.34 14.29 6.47
N THR A 277 12.36 13.63 5.85
CA THR A 277 12.15 12.19 5.98
C THR A 277 12.80 11.44 4.82
N ARG A 278 13.49 10.34 5.13
CA ARG A 278 14.11 9.43 4.17
C ARG A 278 13.83 7.99 4.58
N ARG A 279 13.61 7.11 3.59
CA ARG A 279 13.53 5.67 3.86
C ARG A 279 14.87 5.11 4.34
N VAL A 280 14.82 4.02 5.07
CA VAL A 280 16.00 3.21 5.43
C VAL A 280 16.08 2.00 4.50
N ASP A 281 17.25 1.71 3.93
CA ASP A 281 17.42 0.64 2.94
C ASP A 281 17.32 -0.77 3.55
N ASP A 282 18.02 -0.99 4.67
CA ASP A 282 17.78 -2.16 5.54
C ASP A 282 17.22 -1.71 6.89
N PRO A 283 15.88 -1.74 7.08
CA PRO A 283 15.27 -1.30 8.32
C PRO A 283 15.26 -2.36 9.42
N ARG A 284 15.81 -3.57 9.19
CA ARG A 284 15.58 -4.71 10.08
C ARG A 284 16.13 -4.52 11.49
N LEU A 285 17.15 -3.67 11.67
CA LEU A 285 17.72 -3.32 12.97
C LEU A 285 17.32 -1.93 13.47
N LEU A 286 16.60 -1.14 12.67
CA LEU A 286 16.19 0.23 12.99
C LEU A 286 15.51 0.32 14.36
N ALA A 287 14.51 -0.53 14.58
CA ALA A 287 13.73 -0.54 15.81
C ALA A 287 14.54 -0.98 17.03
N GLY A 288 15.52 -1.87 16.85
CA GLY A 288 16.37 -2.35 17.94
C GLY A 288 17.35 -1.27 18.42
N TYR A 289 17.96 -0.52 17.49
CA TYR A 289 18.80 0.63 17.84
C TYR A 289 18.01 1.77 18.46
N ALA A 290 16.80 2.03 17.96
CA ALA A 290 15.88 2.98 18.58
C ALA A 290 15.51 2.58 20.01
N LEU A 291 15.15 1.30 20.21
CA LEU A 291 14.84 0.76 21.53
C LEU A 291 16.04 0.89 22.48
N LYS A 292 17.26 0.59 22.02
CA LYS A 292 18.48 0.75 22.82
C LYS A 292 18.65 2.19 23.29
N ALA A 293 18.55 3.16 22.38
CA ALA A 293 18.68 4.57 22.72
C ALA A 293 17.59 5.03 23.71
N ILE A 294 16.34 4.59 23.51
CA ILE A 294 15.23 4.92 24.41
C ILE A 294 15.41 4.30 25.80
N LEU A 295 15.91 3.06 25.90
CA LEU A 295 16.24 2.42 27.17
C LEU A 295 17.29 3.22 27.94
N GLU A 296 18.37 3.62 27.27
CA GLU A 296 19.46 4.40 27.84
C GLU A 296 18.99 5.80 28.29
N GLU A 297 18.18 6.48 27.46
CA GLU A 297 17.59 7.77 27.78
C GLU A 297 16.62 7.69 28.98
N GLN A 298 15.95 6.54 29.16
CA GLN A 298 15.12 6.24 30.34
C GLN A 298 15.93 5.77 31.56
N GLY A 299 17.26 5.76 31.49
CA GLY A 299 18.15 5.42 32.59
C GLY A 299 18.38 3.92 32.80
N LEU A 300 18.01 3.05 31.86
CA LEU A 300 18.38 1.63 31.89
C LEU A 300 19.73 1.44 31.21
N LYS A 301 20.66 0.75 31.87
CA LYS A 301 21.93 0.36 31.26
C LYS A 301 21.71 -0.81 30.29
N VAL A 302 22.28 -0.72 29.09
CA VAL A 302 22.28 -1.80 28.09
C VAL A 302 23.72 -2.21 27.82
N ALA A 303 24.12 -3.42 28.21
CA ALA A 303 25.50 -3.88 28.09
C ALA A 303 25.84 -4.43 26.70
N GLY A 304 24.90 -5.10 26.04
CA GLY A 304 25.11 -5.73 24.73
C GLY A 304 24.86 -4.82 23.52
N ASP A 305 24.89 -5.43 22.34
CA ASP A 305 24.61 -4.80 21.04
C ASP A 305 23.22 -5.21 20.52
N VAL A 306 22.81 -4.59 19.41
CA VAL A 306 21.59 -4.94 18.68
C VAL A 306 21.89 -5.98 17.61
N LYS A 307 21.10 -7.06 17.58
CA LYS A 307 21.29 -8.22 16.70
C LYS A 307 19.95 -8.67 16.10
N LEU A 308 19.99 -9.30 14.93
CA LEU A 308 18.83 -9.99 14.37
C LEU A 308 18.67 -11.36 15.03
N GLY A 309 17.43 -11.82 15.17
CA GLY A 309 17.10 -13.18 15.61
C GLY A 309 16.12 -13.21 16.76
N SER A 310 15.82 -14.41 17.25
CA SER A 310 14.84 -14.64 18.31
C SER A 310 15.45 -14.76 19.70
N GLY A 311 16.77 -14.59 19.84
CA GLY A 311 17.50 -14.78 21.11
C GLY A 311 17.63 -16.24 21.58
N GLY A 312 17.08 -17.22 20.84
CA GLY A 312 17.23 -18.66 21.07
C GLY A 312 16.52 -19.23 22.31
N GLU A 313 16.28 -18.41 23.34
CA GLU A 313 15.66 -18.81 24.59
C GLU A 313 14.13 -18.65 24.55
N LYS A 314 13.41 -19.55 25.23
CA LYS A 314 11.98 -19.40 25.47
C LYS A 314 11.78 -18.37 26.59
N VAL A 315 11.63 -17.12 26.20
CA VAL A 315 11.46 -15.98 27.12
C VAL A 315 9.99 -15.60 27.30
N SER A 316 9.67 -14.98 28.43
CA SER A 316 8.32 -14.48 28.73
C SER A 316 8.13 -13.07 28.18
N VAL A 317 6.90 -12.74 27.75
CA VAL A 317 6.54 -11.37 27.36
C VAL A 317 6.49 -10.50 28.62
N ILE A 318 7.16 -9.36 28.59
CA ILE A 318 7.24 -8.39 29.69
C ILE A 318 6.39 -7.16 29.36
N ALA A 319 6.48 -6.67 28.12
CA ALA A 319 5.71 -5.52 27.63
C ALA A 319 5.13 -5.81 26.23
N ARG A 320 3.98 -5.21 25.92
CA ARG A 320 3.26 -5.47 24.65
C ARG A 320 2.55 -4.21 24.17
N HIS A 321 2.72 -3.93 22.88
CA HIS A 321 1.95 -2.95 22.15
C HIS A 321 0.97 -3.66 21.21
N GLU A 322 -0.25 -3.14 21.14
CA GLU A 322 -1.24 -3.51 20.13
C GLU A 322 -1.56 -2.31 19.25
N SER A 323 -1.57 -2.53 17.94
CA SER A 323 -1.93 -1.49 16.98
C SER A 323 -3.39 -1.08 17.11
N GLU A 324 -3.76 0.03 16.47
CA GLU A 324 -5.16 0.30 16.10
C GLU A 324 -5.75 -0.83 15.24
N PRO A 325 -7.08 -1.02 15.20
CA PRO A 325 -7.67 -2.10 14.43
C PRO A 325 -7.48 -1.87 12.93
N LEU A 326 -7.52 -2.94 12.13
CA LEU A 326 -7.32 -2.88 10.68
C LEU A 326 -8.22 -1.84 10.00
N SER A 327 -9.46 -1.68 10.45
CA SER A 327 -10.37 -0.63 9.94
C SER A 327 -9.75 0.78 10.00
N ALA A 328 -9.07 1.12 11.08
CA ALA A 328 -8.37 2.40 11.23
C ALA A 328 -7.06 2.42 10.41
N LEU A 329 -6.34 1.30 10.36
CA LEU A 329 -5.08 1.17 9.62
C LEU A 329 -5.27 1.22 8.09
N LEU A 330 -6.49 1.00 7.59
CA LEU A 330 -6.81 1.20 6.19
C LEU A 330 -7.00 2.67 5.80
N TYR A 331 -7.12 3.61 6.75
CA TYR A 331 -7.31 5.03 6.42
C TYR A 331 -6.08 5.61 5.69
N PRO A 332 -4.83 5.39 6.15
CA PRO A 332 -3.65 5.74 5.36
C PRO A 332 -3.62 5.09 3.97
N VAL A 333 -4.07 3.83 3.84
CA VAL A 333 -4.12 3.10 2.57
C VAL A 333 -5.08 3.78 1.59
N GLY A 334 -6.29 4.09 2.04
CA GLY A 334 -7.35 4.65 1.21
C GLY A 334 -7.26 6.15 0.98
N LYS A 335 -7.29 6.91 2.09
CA LYS A 335 -7.38 8.37 2.07
C LYS A 335 -6.07 9.00 1.59
N ASN A 336 -4.95 8.56 2.16
CA ASN A 336 -3.64 9.15 1.91
C ASN A 336 -2.86 8.43 0.81
N SER A 337 -3.33 7.25 0.39
CA SER A 337 -2.66 6.41 -0.62
C SER A 337 -1.26 5.94 -0.19
N ASP A 338 -1.06 5.71 1.10
CA ASP A 338 0.23 5.34 1.67
C ASP A 338 0.67 3.94 1.16
N ASN A 339 1.80 3.90 0.44
CA ASN A 339 2.33 2.67 -0.13
C ASN A 339 2.87 1.73 0.94
N PHE A 340 3.52 2.27 1.97
CA PHE A 340 4.12 1.48 3.03
C PHE A 340 3.03 0.72 3.80
N TYR A 341 1.95 1.40 4.18
CA TYR A 341 0.80 0.74 4.82
C TYR A 341 0.20 -0.33 3.92
N ALA A 342 0.06 -0.06 2.62
CA ALA A 342 -0.51 -1.03 1.69
C ALA A 342 0.36 -2.29 1.56
N GLU A 343 1.69 -2.16 1.44
CA GLU A 343 2.59 -3.33 1.34
C GLU A 343 2.69 -4.11 2.66
N MET A 344 2.70 -3.42 3.80
CA MET A 344 2.67 -4.05 5.12
C MET A 344 1.39 -4.86 5.33
N VAL A 345 0.22 -4.24 5.10
CA VAL A 345 -1.09 -4.93 5.20
C VAL A 345 -1.18 -6.09 4.20
N PHE A 346 -0.69 -5.89 2.97
CA PHE A 346 -0.67 -6.93 1.95
C PHE A 346 0.17 -8.13 2.38
N LYS A 347 1.42 -7.93 2.81
CA LYS A 347 2.32 -9.02 3.24
C LYS A 347 1.80 -9.74 4.49
N SER A 348 1.08 -9.02 5.36
CA SER A 348 0.40 -9.60 6.53
C SER A 348 -0.71 -10.59 6.18
N ILE A 349 -1.30 -10.52 4.97
CA ILE A 349 -2.32 -11.50 4.54
C ILE A 349 -1.74 -12.92 4.56
N ALA A 350 -0.55 -13.12 3.98
CA ALA A 350 0.12 -14.43 4.01
C ALA A 350 0.62 -14.81 5.40
N ALA A 351 1.18 -13.86 6.15
CA ALA A 351 1.70 -14.11 7.48
C ALA A 351 0.60 -14.60 8.45
N GLU A 352 -0.58 -14.00 8.41
CA GLU A 352 -1.73 -14.45 9.22
C GLU A 352 -2.42 -15.68 8.64
N GLY A 353 -2.30 -15.92 7.34
CA GLY A 353 -2.60 -17.18 6.67
C GLY A 353 -1.68 -18.35 7.06
N LYS A 354 -0.77 -18.15 8.02
CA LYS A 354 0.23 -19.11 8.54
C LYS A 354 1.38 -19.45 7.57
N ALA A 355 1.56 -18.69 6.50
CA ALA A 355 2.78 -18.73 5.70
C ALA A 355 3.82 -17.80 6.35
N ARG A 356 4.55 -18.31 7.36
CA ARG A 356 5.60 -17.54 8.07
C ARG A 356 6.96 -18.23 7.90
N PRO A 357 8.05 -17.50 7.59
CA PRO A 357 8.11 -16.07 7.31
C PRO A 357 7.44 -15.72 5.96
N ALA A 358 6.54 -14.73 5.95
CA ALA A 358 5.70 -14.45 4.79
C ALA A 358 6.43 -13.72 3.67
N LYS A 359 6.09 -14.05 2.44
CA LYS A 359 6.56 -13.39 1.21
C LYS A 359 5.44 -12.57 0.58
N SER A 360 5.80 -11.48 -0.11
CA SER A 360 4.81 -10.72 -0.91
C SER A 360 4.18 -11.57 -2.00
N GLN A 361 4.93 -12.52 -2.58
CA GLN A 361 4.43 -13.45 -3.59
C GLN A 361 3.31 -14.36 -3.05
N GLU A 362 3.44 -14.86 -1.83
CA GLU A 362 2.40 -15.71 -1.19
C GLU A 362 1.12 -14.90 -0.95
N SER A 363 1.26 -13.61 -0.59
CA SER A 363 0.12 -12.70 -0.45
C SER A 363 -0.55 -12.43 -1.80
N ALA A 364 0.22 -12.26 -2.86
CA ALA A 364 -0.30 -12.13 -4.23
C ALA A 364 -1.08 -13.37 -4.68
N GLU A 365 -0.58 -14.57 -4.38
CA GLU A 365 -1.25 -15.84 -4.66
C GLU A 365 -2.56 -15.97 -3.88
N MET A 366 -2.57 -15.65 -2.59
CA MET A 366 -3.77 -15.68 -1.76
C MET A 366 -4.83 -14.68 -2.23
N VAL A 367 -4.43 -13.44 -2.56
CA VAL A 367 -5.35 -12.43 -3.10
C VAL A 367 -5.89 -12.86 -4.46
N SER A 368 -5.03 -13.39 -5.35
CA SER A 368 -5.47 -13.87 -6.66
C SER A 368 -6.45 -15.06 -6.55
N ALA A 369 -6.16 -16.02 -5.67
CA ALA A 369 -7.06 -17.14 -5.40
C ALA A 369 -8.40 -16.68 -4.82
N TRP A 370 -8.40 -15.67 -3.95
CA TRP A 370 -9.61 -15.07 -3.42
C TRP A 370 -10.42 -14.34 -4.50
N LEU A 371 -9.76 -13.62 -5.40
CA LEU A 371 -10.44 -12.99 -6.54
C LEU A 371 -11.08 -14.05 -7.45
N MET A 372 -10.38 -15.12 -7.79
CA MET A 372 -10.92 -16.21 -8.61
C MET A 372 -12.10 -16.92 -7.93
N LYS A 373 -11.96 -17.25 -6.64
CA LYS A 373 -13.02 -17.91 -5.85
C LYS A 373 -14.32 -17.10 -5.82
N ASN A 374 -14.21 -15.78 -5.82
CA ASN A 374 -15.37 -14.87 -5.76
C ASN A 374 -15.78 -14.33 -7.14
N ASP A 375 -15.21 -14.85 -8.23
CA ASP A 375 -15.45 -14.37 -9.60
C ASP A 375 -15.23 -12.84 -9.73
N LEU A 376 -14.08 -12.34 -9.27
CA LEU A 376 -13.78 -10.89 -9.25
C LEU A 376 -12.69 -10.46 -10.23
N GLY A 377 -12.08 -11.38 -10.97
CA GLY A 377 -10.98 -11.10 -11.88
C GLY A 377 -11.23 -11.60 -13.30
N ASP A 378 -11.08 -10.71 -14.27
CA ASP A 378 -10.97 -11.05 -15.69
C ASP A 378 -9.67 -11.81 -15.99
N ALA A 379 -9.62 -12.42 -17.17
CA ALA A 379 -8.37 -12.89 -17.75
C ALA A 379 -7.36 -11.72 -17.86
N GLY A 380 -6.13 -11.93 -17.37
CA GLY A 380 -5.07 -10.92 -17.40
C GLY A 380 -5.01 -9.98 -16.19
N VAL A 381 -5.91 -10.11 -15.22
CA VAL A 381 -5.72 -9.49 -13.89
C VAL A 381 -4.50 -10.12 -13.22
N VAL A 382 -3.59 -9.27 -12.74
CA VAL A 382 -2.35 -9.66 -12.07
C VAL A 382 -2.13 -8.76 -10.86
N ILE A 383 -2.04 -9.38 -9.67
CA ILE A 383 -1.62 -8.70 -8.45
C ILE A 383 -0.20 -9.19 -8.11
N LYS A 384 0.75 -8.27 -7.98
CA LYS A 384 2.14 -8.55 -7.59
C LYS A 384 2.55 -7.83 -6.31
N ASN A 385 2.05 -6.62 -6.09
CA ASN A 385 2.30 -5.84 -4.87
C ASN A 385 1.01 -5.18 -4.37
N GLY A 386 0.98 -4.75 -3.10
CA GLY A 386 -0.22 -4.20 -2.48
C GLY A 386 -0.49 -2.73 -2.79
N SER A 387 0.55 -1.97 -3.12
CA SER A 387 0.45 -0.52 -3.31
C SER A 387 0.06 -0.13 -4.73
N GLY A 388 0.36 -0.97 -5.74
CA GLY A 388 0.30 -0.60 -7.14
C GLY A 388 1.33 0.47 -7.54
N LEU A 389 2.39 0.62 -6.75
CA LEU A 389 3.53 1.44 -7.14
C LEU A 389 4.31 0.71 -8.24
N PHE A 390 4.78 1.49 -9.22
CA PHE A 390 5.51 1.05 -10.41
C PHE A 390 4.75 0.06 -11.31
N ASP A 391 5.43 -0.45 -12.33
CA ASP A 391 4.79 -1.26 -13.36
C ASP A 391 4.83 -2.75 -13.01
N SER A 392 3.82 -3.24 -12.27
CA SER A 392 3.76 -4.63 -11.80
C SER A 392 2.36 -5.24 -11.83
N ASN A 393 1.35 -4.47 -11.44
CA ASN A 393 -0.03 -4.91 -11.34
C ASN A 393 -0.79 -4.66 -12.64
N ARG A 394 -1.78 -5.50 -12.92
CA ARG A 394 -2.71 -5.36 -14.04
C ARG A 394 -4.13 -5.64 -13.57
N THR A 395 -5.08 -4.83 -14.03
CA THR A 395 -6.51 -5.08 -13.80
C THR A 395 -7.35 -4.54 -14.95
N THR A 396 -8.65 -4.80 -14.92
CA THR A 396 -9.64 -4.22 -15.84
C THR A 396 -10.58 -3.30 -15.07
N ALA A 397 -11.24 -2.37 -15.78
CA ALA A 397 -12.25 -1.52 -15.16
C ALA A 397 -13.44 -2.37 -14.68
N PHE A 398 -13.77 -3.43 -15.41
CA PHE A 398 -14.80 -4.40 -15.02
C PHE A 398 -14.45 -5.16 -13.74
N SER A 399 -13.25 -5.73 -13.62
CA SER A 399 -12.80 -6.42 -12.40
C SER A 399 -12.80 -5.48 -11.19
N THR A 400 -12.39 -4.23 -11.38
CA THR A 400 -12.41 -3.22 -10.31
C THR A 400 -13.85 -2.88 -9.89
N ALA A 401 -14.77 -2.72 -10.85
CA ALA A 401 -16.19 -2.48 -10.54
C ALA A 401 -16.85 -3.67 -9.85
N LYS A 402 -16.55 -4.92 -10.27
CA LYS A 402 -17.00 -6.15 -9.58
C LYS A 402 -16.50 -6.20 -8.14
N LEU A 403 -15.23 -5.88 -7.90
CA LEU A 403 -14.67 -5.79 -6.55
C LEU A 403 -15.42 -4.77 -5.68
N LEU A 404 -15.67 -3.58 -6.21
CA LEU A 404 -16.42 -2.53 -5.51
C LEU A 404 -17.84 -3.00 -5.19
N ARG A 405 -18.53 -3.62 -6.14
CA ARG A 405 -19.86 -4.20 -5.90
C ARG A 405 -19.82 -5.30 -4.84
N HIS A 406 -18.86 -6.21 -4.91
CA HIS A 406 -18.68 -7.28 -3.94
C HIS A 406 -18.52 -6.71 -2.52
N CYS A 407 -17.66 -5.72 -2.33
CA CYS A 407 -17.48 -5.05 -1.04
C CYS A 407 -18.75 -4.32 -0.58
N TRP A 408 -19.54 -3.77 -1.52
CA TRP A 408 -20.79 -3.10 -1.20
C TRP A 408 -21.90 -4.06 -0.72
N GLN A 409 -21.92 -5.27 -1.26
CA GLN A 409 -22.88 -6.32 -0.93
C GLN A 409 -22.51 -7.10 0.34
N ASP A 410 -21.22 -7.20 0.67
CA ASP A 410 -20.77 -7.88 1.87
C ASP A 410 -20.92 -7.00 3.10
N SER A 411 -21.97 -7.27 3.90
CA SER A 411 -22.25 -6.56 5.16
C SER A 411 -21.10 -6.57 6.18
N SER A 412 -20.19 -7.55 6.12
CA SER A 412 -19.03 -7.65 7.02
C SER A 412 -17.87 -6.74 6.61
N VAL A 413 -17.84 -6.28 5.35
CA VAL A 413 -16.74 -5.48 4.77
C VAL A 413 -17.18 -4.07 4.38
N LYS A 414 -18.44 -3.91 3.94
CA LYS A 414 -18.99 -2.67 3.35
C LYS A 414 -18.62 -1.40 4.09
N ASN A 415 -18.96 -1.32 5.38
CA ASN A 415 -18.84 -0.08 6.13
C ASN A 415 -17.39 0.38 6.21
N GLU A 416 -16.48 -0.52 6.53
CA GLU A 416 -15.05 -0.21 6.66
C GLU A 416 -14.38 0.04 5.32
N PHE A 417 -14.76 -0.74 4.29
CA PHE A 417 -14.25 -0.54 2.94
C PHE A 417 -14.66 0.81 2.35
N VAL A 418 -15.89 1.26 2.60
CA VAL A 418 -16.36 2.59 2.16
C VAL A 418 -15.72 3.70 3.01
N ALA A 419 -15.57 3.49 4.32
CA ALA A 419 -15.02 4.48 5.24
C ALA A 419 -13.55 4.84 4.94
N GLN A 420 -12.74 3.86 4.53
CA GLN A 420 -11.32 4.09 4.21
C GLN A 420 -11.12 4.92 2.92
N LEU A 421 -12.10 4.98 2.02
CA LEU A 421 -11.97 5.76 0.78
C LEU A 421 -11.91 7.27 1.06
N ALA A 422 -11.24 8.01 0.16
CA ALA A 422 -11.20 9.46 0.22
C ALA A 422 -12.59 10.04 -0.12
N ILE A 423 -12.94 11.13 0.55
CA ILE A 423 -14.21 11.83 0.39
C ILE A 423 -14.00 13.03 -0.54
N GLY A 424 -14.78 13.08 -1.63
CA GLY A 424 -14.79 14.21 -2.55
C GLY A 424 -14.98 15.54 -1.82
N GLY A 425 -14.02 16.46 -2.01
CA GLY A 425 -14.07 17.83 -1.49
C GLY A 425 -13.81 17.97 0.00
N VAL A 426 -13.44 16.89 0.70
CA VAL A 426 -13.30 16.88 2.17
C VAL A 426 -11.93 16.40 2.63
N ASP A 427 -11.49 15.20 2.23
CA ASP A 427 -10.28 14.60 2.81
C ASP A 427 -9.39 13.86 1.79
N GLY A 428 -8.23 13.42 2.27
CA GLY A 428 -7.29 12.60 1.54
C GLY A 428 -6.89 13.17 0.18
N THR A 429 -6.66 12.27 -0.77
CA THR A 429 -6.28 12.62 -2.15
C THR A 429 -7.39 13.32 -2.97
N LEU A 430 -8.60 13.46 -2.41
CA LEU A 430 -9.74 14.14 -3.06
C LEU A 430 -10.11 15.49 -2.41
N HIS A 431 -9.39 15.96 -1.40
CA HIS A 431 -9.74 17.20 -0.68
C HIS A 431 -9.85 18.46 -1.58
N LYS A 432 -9.14 18.51 -2.73
CA LYS A 432 -9.25 19.61 -3.71
C LYS A 432 -10.20 19.32 -4.89
N ARG A 433 -10.69 18.10 -5.04
CA ARG A 433 -11.55 17.66 -6.15
C ARG A 433 -12.99 17.53 -5.66
N PHE A 434 -13.99 17.85 -6.49
CA PHE A 434 -15.41 17.75 -6.12
C PHE A 434 -15.85 18.64 -4.93
N ARG A 435 -15.29 19.85 -4.79
CA ARG A 435 -15.61 20.75 -3.66
C ARG A 435 -17.09 21.14 -3.61
N ASP A 436 -17.73 21.28 -4.77
CA ASP A 436 -19.13 21.69 -4.86
C ASP A 436 -20.10 20.58 -4.39
N THR A 437 -19.64 19.33 -4.32
CA THR A 437 -20.44 18.19 -3.87
C THR A 437 -20.19 17.82 -2.39
N ARG A 438 -19.26 18.53 -1.73
CA ARG A 438 -18.73 18.18 -0.39
C ARG A 438 -19.80 18.11 0.71
N ALA A 439 -20.87 18.91 0.59
CA ALA A 439 -21.93 18.98 1.60
C ALA A 439 -22.59 17.62 1.83
N ARG A 440 -22.74 16.82 0.76
CA ARG A 440 -23.36 15.50 0.83
C ARG A 440 -22.38 14.37 1.12
N ARG A 441 -21.06 14.60 0.94
CA ARG A 441 -20.00 13.60 1.12
C ARG A 441 -20.27 12.28 0.35
N ALA A 442 -20.93 12.40 -0.80
CA ALA A 442 -21.48 11.28 -1.55
C ALA A 442 -20.45 10.58 -2.44
N ILE A 443 -19.38 11.25 -2.83
CA ILE A 443 -18.30 10.67 -3.65
C ILE A 443 -17.26 10.06 -2.71
N ARG A 444 -17.08 8.74 -2.79
CA ARG A 444 -16.09 7.96 -2.03
C ARG A 444 -15.21 7.20 -3.00
N ALA A 445 -13.95 7.59 -3.17
CA ALA A 445 -13.12 6.96 -4.19
C ALA A 445 -11.64 6.87 -3.84
N LYS A 446 -10.97 5.92 -4.50
CA LYS A 446 -9.52 5.79 -4.50
C LYS A 446 -8.97 6.37 -5.79
N THR A 447 -7.91 7.14 -5.64
CA THR A 447 -7.11 7.72 -6.73
C THR A 447 -5.91 6.85 -7.05
N GLY A 448 -5.47 6.89 -8.30
CA GLY A 448 -4.21 6.32 -8.77
C GLY A 448 -3.46 7.31 -9.67
N THR A 449 -2.15 7.40 -9.49
CA THR A 449 -1.26 8.20 -10.36
C THR A 449 0.11 7.55 -10.41
N LEU A 450 0.57 7.31 -11.64
CA LEU A 450 1.96 7.11 -12.03
C LEU A 450 2.23 8.03 -13.24
N ASP A 451 3.46 8.06 -13.74
CA ASP A 451 3.84 8.93 -14.87
C ASP A 451 2.95 8.69 -16.11
N ASP A 452 2.64 7.43 -16.40
CA ASP A 452 1.87 7.02 -17.58
C ASP A 452 0.49 6.42 -17.26
N ALA A 453 0.05 6.47 -15.99
CA ALA A 453 -1.22 5.88 -15.56
C ALA A 453 -2.01 6.77 -14.60
N ILE A 454 -3.31 6.91 -14.85
CA ILE A 454 -4.26 7.61 -13.99
C ILE A 454 -5.45 6.71 -13.72
N ALA A 455 -5.92 6.69 -12.48
CA ALA A 455 -7.09 5.90 -12.11
C ALA A 455 -7.97 6.64 -11.09
N LEU A 456 -9.28 6.39 -11.17
CA LEU A 456 -10.27 6.81 -10.18
C LEU A 456 -11.39 5.77 -10.13
N SER A 457 -11.55 5.11 -8.98
CA SER A 457 -12.60 4.10 -8.79
C SER A 457 -13.21 4.22 -7.40
N GLY A 458 -14.50 3.97 -7.28
CA GLY A 458 -15.23 4.11 -6.02
C GLY A 458 -16.74 4.14 -6.19
N TYR A 459 -17.40 4.87 -5.29
CA TYR A 459 -18.85 4.98 -5.21
C TYR A 459 -19.33 6.43 -5.33
N VAL A 460 -20.51 6.58 -5.90
CA VAL A 460 -21.38 7.74 -5.74
C VAL A 460 -22.61 7.27 -4.97
N LEU A 461 -22.68 7.67 -3.70
CA LEU A 461 -23.79 7.34 -2.80
C LEU A 461 -25.03 8.14 -3.20
N GLY A 462 -26.18 7.47 -3.33
CA GLY A 462 -27.48 8.10 -3.61
C GLY A 462 -28.18 8.61 -2.33
N PRO A 463 -29.24 9.43 -2.47
CA PRO A 463 -30.19 9.67 -1.38
C PRO A 463 -30.92 8.38 -0.99
N SER A 464 -31.63 8.41 0.15
CA SER A 464 -32.45 7.26 0.57
C SER A 464 -33.44 6.87 -0.54
N GLY A 465 -33.54 5.56 -0.80
CA GLY A 465 -34.37 5.01 -1.88
C GLY A 465 -33.70 4.99 -3.26
N LYS A 466 -32.49 5.55 -3.43
CA LYS A 466 -31.69 5.38 -4.65
C LYS A 466 -30.50 4.47 -4.42
N ASN A 467 -30.27 3.60 -5.40
CA ASN A 467 -29.14 2.72 -5.46
C ASN A 467 -27.82 3.50 -5.55
N THR A 468 -26.77 2.94 -4.96
CA THR A 468 -25.42 3.45 -5.02
C THR A 468 -24.77 3.06 -6.34
N ILE A 469 -24.03 3.98 -6.94
CA ILE A 469 -23.31 3.70 -8.19
C ILE A 469 -21.85 3.40 -7.89
N ALA A 470 -21.39 2.20 -8.25
CA ALA A 470 -19.98 1.87 -8.32
C ALA A 470 -19.41 2.29 -9.69
N PHE A 471 -18.18 2.79 -9.70
CA PHE A 471 -17.52 3.16 -10.95
C PHE A 471 -16.02 2.84 -10.91
N SER A 472 -15.46 2.58 -12.09
CA SER A 472 -14.02 2.44 -12.28
C SER A 472 -13.59 3.09 -13.59
N ILE A 473 -12.60 3.96 -13.52
CA ILE A 473 -12.06 4.71 -14.66
C ILE A 473 -10.54 4.57 -14.62
N LEU A 474 -9.98 3.90 -15.62
CA LEU A 474 -8.55 3.61 -15.75
C LEU A 474 -8.02 4.20 -17.06
N PHE A 475 -6.88 4.87 -16.98
CA PHE A 475 -6.16 5.41 -18.13
C PHE A 475 -4.70 4.95 -18.07
N ASN A 476 -4.18 4.41 -19.17
CA ASN A 476 -2.74 4.24 -19.41
C ASN A 476 -2.34 4.97 -20.70
N ARG A 477 -1.04 5.11 -20.97
CA ARG A 477 -0.50 5.89 -22.10
C ARG A 477 -0.92 7.35 -22.04
N VAL A 478 -0.85 7.92 -20.84
CA VAL A 478 -1.24 9.32 -20.53
C VAL A 478 -0.08 10.17 -20.01
N ALA A 479 1.17 9.75 -20.24
CA ALA A 479 2.34 10.57 -19.96
C ALA A 479 2.19 11.96 -20.59
N GLY A 480 2.46 13.00 -19.78
CA GLY A 480 2.24 14.41 -20.16
C GLY A 480 0.77 14.87 -20.21
N HIS A 481 -0.20 13.96 -20.08
CA HIS A 481 -1.64 14.24 -20.19
C HIS A 481 -2.43 13.88 -18.91
N ALA A 482 -1.74 13.65 -17.80
CA ALA A 482 -2.33 13.26 -16.52
C ALA A 482 -3.42 14.22 -16.02
N ALA A 483 -3.26 15.53 -16.24
CA ALA A 483 -4.26 16.53 -15.86
C ALA A 483 -5.57 16.36 -16.66
N SER A 484 -5.47 16.16 -17.97
CA SER A 484 -6.62 15.91 -18.86
C SER A 484 -7.36 14.64 -18.46
N ALA A 485 -6.64 13.55 -18.20
CA ALA A 485 -7.24 12.28 -17.75
C ALA A 485 -7.99 12.45 -16.41
N ARG A 486 -7.41 13.16 -15.44
CA ARG A 486 -8.07 13.46 -14.16
C ARG A 486 -9.33 14.30 -14.35
N MET A 487 -9.27 15.36 -15.16
CA MET A 487 -10.44 16.21 -15.42
C MET A 487 -11.56 15.43 -16.11
N ALA A 488 -11.23 14.56 -17.07
CA ALA A 488 -12.21 13.72 -17.75
C ALA A 488 -12.90 12.74 -16.79
N ALA A 489 -12.13 12.11 -15.89
CA ALA A 489 -12.68 11.27 -14.83
C ALA A 489 -13.59 12.06 -13.87
N ASP A 490 -13.14 13.25 -13.42
CA ASP A 490 -13.90 14.10 -12.51
C ASP A 490 -15.23 14.54 -13.13
N LYS A 491 -15.23 14.92 -14.42
CA LYS A 491 -16.45 15.30 -15.14
C LYS A 491 -17.47 14.16 -15.20
N LEU A 492 -17.02 12.94 -15.46
CA LEU A 492 -17.91 11.77 -15.46
C LEU A 492 -18.48 11.49 -14.07
N VAL A 493 -17.64 11.49 -13.03
CA VAL A 493 -18.10 11.25 -11.64
C VAL A 493 -19.04 12.35 -11.15
N GLN A 494 -18.77 13.61 -11.50
CA GLN A 494 -19.64 14.73 -11.19
C GLN A 494 -21.01 14.59 -11.86
N LEU A 495 -21.06 14.16 -13.13
CA LEU A 495 -22.34 13.86 -13.80
C LEU A 495 -23.10 12.74 -13.09
N ILE A 496 -22.43 11.65 -12.69
CA ILE A 496 -23.07 10.55 -11.95
C ILE A 496 -23.67 11.09 -10.63
N TYR A 497 -22.93 11.93 -9.91
CA TYR A 497 -23.42 12.60 -8.70
C TYR A 497 -24.63 13.47 -8.97
N GLU A 498 -24.58 14.33 -9.99
CA GLU A 498 -25.70 15.20 -10.36
C GLU A 498 -26.94 14.40 -10.71
N ARG A 499 -26.80 13.29 -11.44
CA ARG A 499 -27.93 12.38 -11.78
C ARG A 499 -28.52 11.69 -10.56
N GLN A 500 -27.67 11.24 -9.64
CA GLN A 500 -28.12 10.62 -8.40
C GLN A 500 -28.92 11.58 -7.54
N TRP A 501 -28.48 12.84 -7.46
CA TRP A 501 -29.05 13.83 -6.56
C TRP A 501 -29.86 14.93 -7.23
N LYS A 502 -30.20 14.78 -8.51
CA LYS A 502 -31.20 15.60 -9.19
C LYS A 502 -32.55 15.30 -8.54
N GLN A 503 -33.19 16.36 -8.04
CA GLN A 503 -34.55 16.32 -7.52
C GLN A 503 -35.55 16.07 -8.64
#